data_AF-A0A7X6TWM1-F1
#
_entry.id   AF-A0A7X6TWM1-F1
#
_cell.length_a   1.000
_cell.length_b   1.000
_cell.length_c   1.000
_cell.angle_alpha   90.00
_cell.angle_beta   90.00
_cell.angle_gamma   90.00
#
_symmetry.space_group_name_H-M   'P 1'
#
loop_
_entity.id
_entity.type
_entity.pdbx_description
1 polymer ?
#
loop_
_entity_poly.entity_id
_entity_poly.type
_entity_poly.pdbx_seq_one_letter_code
_entity_poly.pdbx_strand_id
1 'polypeptide(L)'
;MKKMSKLLSILLISTLMGACTPKGNDSKPAETTGTTTATSTDTSSPSSGGTGLKDGKFVAEAQGHNAPLTLEVTIADKQITAIDITDHKETEEISDPASDRIPKGIIEAQSLAVDTVSGATYTSNAILTAVENALIEAGGDIAAFKENKGEEKEGTAVSYEADVIVVGAGIAGVSAALEATNQGAKVILLEKMASIGGSTIRSGGKIQAAGTSIQKAAGIEDTPEQFVDYLMEVGENQVDRSFIELIANNSADNVEWLISNGVELSDEIELVHSSITPARGHFPVNGSGSGIVLPLYEKLKEKNVQVLLETPALSLISEEGRVIGVKATNLAKDDITITAKAVILATGGFSRNPEYIAEYYPSSGNFTSNAGDGNTGDGITMGLSVDADLVMPDGGINLALNPYTYYGYGEEAKGLFVTPEGERFMDESVFHFKRTRIMMDEGIDNCWYIFDESVFNDRVAKSLEEKMTVEAGSIEELAEKMSADPTKLKATIEKYNELAKKGEDTDFNKSKDFMEPIESGKYYAAHFVMSNSGTHGGLKIDIDSHVINKSGDIIPGLYAAGEVASGQILHKEYPGSGTALIAFLTFGRQAGAAAANEK
;
A
#
# COMPACT_ATOMS: atom_id res chain seq x y z
N MET A 1 49.61 10.81 30.23
CA MET A 1 49.48 12.23 30.63
C MET A 1 48.63 12.97 29.60
N LYS A 2 47.64 13.74 30.07
CA LYS A 2 46.59 14.46 29.34
C LYS A 2 47.03 15.16 28.03
N LYS A 3 46.16 15.13 27.00
CA LYS A 3 45.78 16.32 26.20
C LYS A 3 44.67 16.05 25.16
N MET A 4 43.99 17.16 24.81
CA MET A 4 43.01 17.42 23.73
C MET A 4 41.53 17.26 24.14
N SER A 5 40.69 18.30 24.35
CA SER A 5 40.44 19.62 23.71
C SER A 5 39.82 19.54 22.32
N LYS A 6 38.50 19.74 22.23
CA LYS A 6 37.83 20.90 21.58
C LYS A 6 36.30 20.79 21.69
N LEU A 7 35.68 21.79 22.33
CA LEU A 7 34.25 22.11 22.23
C LEU A 7 34.01 22.93 20.96
N LEU A 8 32.89 22.70 20.28
CA LEU A 8 32.33 23.62 19.29
C LEU A 8 30.87 23.90 19.63
N SER A 9 30.57 25.17 19.89
CA SER A 9 29.23 25.72 20.11
C SER A 9 28.70 26.27 18.79
N ILE A 10 27.46 25.94 18.39
CA ILE A 10 26.79 26.57 17.25
C ILE A 10 25.68 27.49 17.77
N LEU A 11 25.74 28.72 17.29
CA LEU A 11 24.94 29.87 17.67
C LEU A 11 23.75 30.01 16.70
N LEU A 12 22.53 30.12 17.24
CA LEU A 12 21.34 30.58 16.53
C LEU A 12 21.50 32.05 16.09
N ILE A 13 21.09 32.37 14.86
CA ILE A 13 20.76 33.75 14.45
C ILE A 13 19.37 33.75 13.83
N SER A 14 18.48 34.49 14.48
CA SER A 14 17.12 34.85 14.08
C SER A 14 17.05 36.28 13.53
N THR A 15 15.93 36.58 12.86
CA THR A 15 15.38 37.90 12.43
C THR A 15 15.89 38.43 11.07
N LEU A 16 15.10 39.06 10.19
CA LEU A 16 13.96 39.98 10.39
C LEU A 16 13.13 40.17 9.09
N MET A 17 11.87 40.59 9.27
CA MET A 17 10.86 40.98 8.27
C MET A 17 11.27 42.12 7.32
N GLY A 18 10.62 42.18 6.15
CA GLY A 18 10.56 43.38 5.31
C GLY A 18 9.47 43.27 4.23
N ALA A 19 8.31 43.88 4.49
CA ALA A 19 7.21 44.04 3.53
C ALA A 19 7.54 45.09 2.45
N CYS A 20 7.06 44.89 1.22
CA CYS A 20 6.59 45.93 0.29
C CYS A 20 6.08 45.34 -1.04
N THR A 21 4.77 45.40 -1.27
CA THR A 21 4.16 45.66 -2.60
C THR A 21 3.84 47.18 -2.69
N PRO A 22 3.37 47.77 -3.81
CA PRO A 22 2.91 47.21 -5.10
C PRO A 22 3.41 47.96 -6.36
N LYS A 23 3.12 47.41 -7.56
CA LYS A 23 2.52 48.14 -8.69
C LYS A 23 2.30 47.21 -9.89
N GLY A 24 1.06 47.17 -10.37
CA GLY A 24 0.66 46.45 -11.57
C GLY A 24 1.01 47.20 -12.86
N ASN A 25 0.78 46.51 -13.98
CA ASN A 25 0.21 47.15 -15.15
C ASN A 25 -0.46 46.09 -16.04
N ASP A 26 -1.73 46.34 -16.33
CA ASP A 26 -2.54 45.67 -17.34
C ASP A 26 -1.96 45.88 -18.75
N SER A 27 -2.08 44.88 -19.62
CA SER A 27 -2.65 45.06 -20.97
C SER A 27 -2.61 43.78 -21.83
N LYS A 28 -3.79 43.40 -22.30
CA LYS A 28 -4.08 42.67 -23.55
C LYS A 28 -5.35 43.35 -24.13
N PRO A 29 -5.75 43.11 -25.40
CA PRO A 29 -5.01 42.62 -26.56
C PRO A 29 -5.21 43.51 -27.80
N ALA A 30 -4.46 43.26 -28.88
CA ALA A 30 -4.79 43.80 -30.20
C ALA A 30 -5.02 42.65 -31.18
N GLU A 31 -6.27 42.56 -31.66
CA GLU A 31 -6.68 41.78 -32.82
C GLU A 31 -5.99 42.31 -34.09
N THR A 32 -5.49 41.42 -34.93
CA THR A 32 -5.37 41.70 -36.36
C THR A 32 -5.82 40.49 -37.16
N THR A 33 -6.80 40.76 -38.01
CA THR A 33 -7.40 39.88 -39.01
C THR A 33 -6.43 39.67 -40.19
N GLY A 34 -6.37 38.44 -40.69
CA GLY A 34 -5.56 38.10 -41.86
C GLY A 34 -5.91 36.73 -42.42
N THR A 35 -6.91 36.69 -43.30
CA THR A 35 -7.30 35.53 -44.09
C THR A 35 -6.23 35.22 -45.14
N THR A 36 -5.68 34.01 -45.18
CA THR A 36 -5.19 33.43 -46.44
C THR A 36 -5.26 31.89 -46.44
N THR A 37 -5.57 31.41 -47.63
CA THR A 37 -5.93 30.07 -48.09
C THR A 37 -4.84 28.99 -47.97
N ALA A 38 -5.32 27.75 -47.93
CA ALA A 38 -4.60 26.49 -47.87
C ALA A 38 -3.58 26.24 -48.99
N THR A 39 -2.47 25.59 -48.64
CA THR A 39 -1.80 24.58 -49.49
C THR A 39 -0.91 23.65 -48.67
N SER A 40 -1.05 22.36 -48.98
CA SER A 40 -0.11 21.23 -48.86
C SER A 40 0.58 20.93 -47.52
N THR A 41 0.12 19.82 -46.93
CA THR A 41 0.88 18.76 -46.27
C THR A 41 2.40 18.89 -46.37
N ASP A 42 3.03 19.14 -45.22
CA ASP A 42 4.42 18.75 -44.98
C ASP A 42 4.45 17.89 -43.72
N THR A 43 4.85 16.64 -43.89
CA THR A 43 5.05 15.67 -42.82
C THR A 43 6.32 16.07 -42.06
N SER A 44 6.17 16.70 -40.89
CA SER A 44 7.28 16.94 -39.98
C SER A 44 7.76 15.60 -39.40
N SER A 45 9.01 15.23 -39.74
CA SER A 45 9.73 14.14 -39.09
C SER A 45 10.01 14.48 -37.61
N PRO A 46 9.98 13.52 -36.68
CA PRO A 46 10.42 13.74 -35.31
C PRO A 46 11.93 14.01 -35.26
N SER A 47 12.37 14.73 -34.23
CA SER A 47 13.76 15.12 -33.99
C SER A 47 14.70 13.91 -33.91
N SER A 48 15.88 14.04 -34.52
CA SER A 48 16.87 12.97 -34.66
C SER A 48 17.62 12.70 -33.34
N GLY A 49 17.10 11.82 -32.50
CA GLY A 49 17.81 11.28 -31.32
C GLY A 49 18.82 10.16 -31.64
N GLY A 50 18.78 9.57 -32.84
CA GLY A 50 19.53 8.36 -33.18
C GLY A 50 20.72 8.56 -34.12
N THR A 51 21.76 9.30 -33.73
CA THR A 51 23.04 9.24 -34.47
C THR A 51 23.84 8.01 -34.02
N GLY A 52 23.71 6.89 -34.72
CA GLY A 52 24.62 5.73 -34.52
C GLY A 52 23.97 4.34 -34.48
N LEU A 53 22.64 4.26 -34.38
CA LEU A 53 21.94 2.97 -34.31
C LEU A 53 22.12 2.15 -35.59
N LYS A 54 22.43 0.87 -35.39
CA LYS A 54 22.41 -0.17 -36.43
C LYS A 54 21.01 -0.75 -36.51
N ASP A 55 20.50 -0.88 -37.74
CA ASP A 55 19.25 -1.60 -37.99
C ASP A 55 19.41 -3.08 -37.63
N GLY A 56 18.34 -3.66 -37.08
CA GLY A 56 18.34 -5.05 -36.61
C GLY A 56 17.35 -5.31 -35.49
N LYS A 57 17.41 -6.53 -34.95
CA LYS A 57 16.67 -6.95 -33.76
C LYS A 57 17.69 -7.25 -32.67
N PHE A 58 17.48 -6.67 -31.50
CA PHE A 58 18.40 -6.74 -30.36
C PHE A 58 17.64 -7.26 -29.15
N VAL A 59 18.05 -8.41 -28.63
CA VAL A 59 17.40 -9.05 -27.48
C VAL A 59 18.23 -8.74 -26.24
N ALA A 60 17.58 -8.24 -25.20
CA ALA A 60 18.23 -7.90 -23.95
C ALA A 60 17.37 -8.31 -22.74
N GLU A 61 18.06 -8.53 -21.63
CA GLU A 61 17.47 -8.91 -20.36
C GLU A 61 17.85 -7.88 -19.29
N ALA A 62 16.96 -7.66 -18.32
CA ALA A 62 17.23 -6.93 -17.10
C ALA A 62 16.48 -7.55 -15.91
N GLN A 63 16.97 -7.33 -14.69
CA GLN A 63 16.33 -7.85 -13.49
C GLN A 63 14.98 -7.15 -13.25
N GLY A 64 13.89 -7.92 -13.31
CA GLY A 64 12.55 -7.51 -12.87
C GLY A 64 12.34 -7.72 -11.36
N HIS A 65 11.11 -7.50 -10.90
CA HIS A 65 10.73 -7.70 -9.50
C HIS A 65 10.80 -9.18 -9.08
N ASN A 66 10.21 -10.06 -9.89
CA ASN A 66 10.07 -11.48 -9.54
C ASN A 66 11.11 -12.37 -10.22
N ALA A 67 11.54 -12.00 -11.43
CA ALA A 67 12.53 -12.70 -12.23
C ALA A 67 13.13 -11.73 -13.26
N PRO A 68 14.20 -12.11 -13.98
CA PRO A 68 14.62 -11.35 -15.15
C PRO A 68 13.49 -11.17 -16.18
N LEU A 69 13.43 -9.99 -16.80
CA LEU A 69 12.54 -9.61 -17.88
C LEU A 69 13.36 -9.54 -19.17
N THR A 70 12.90 -10.23 -20.21
CA THR A 70 13.54 -10.26 -21.54
C THR A 70 12.66 -9.55 -22.57
N LEU A 71 13.28 -8.70 -23.39
CA LEU A 71 12.61 -8.01 -24.50
C LEU A 71 13.46 -8.00 -25.78
N GLU A 72 12.79 -7.81 -26.92
CA GLU A 72 13.40 -7.58 -28.23
C GLU A 72 13.12 -6.15 -28.68
N VAL A 73 14.17 -5.40 -29.02
CA VAL A 73 14.07 -4.08 -29.66
C VAL A 73 14.33 -4.21 -31.14
N THR A 74 13.38 -3.79 -31.98
CA THR A 74 13.55 -3.70 -33.43
C THR A 74 13.92 -2.28 -33.82
N ILE A 75 15.02 -2.15 -34.55
CA ILE A 75 15.50 -0.89 -35.13
C ILE A 75 15.45 -0.98 -36.64
N ALA A 76 14.77 -0.04 -37.29
CA ALA A 76 14.73 0.11 -38.73
C ALA A 76 14.87 1.59 -39.10
N ASP A 77 15.59 1.87 -40.19
CA ASP A 77 15.90 3.23 -40.63
C ASP A 77 16.51 4.09 -39.50
N LYS A 78 17.34 3.46 -38.65
CA LYS A 78 18.00 4.03 -37.46
C LYS A 78 17.04 4.56 -36.39
N GLN A 79 15.81 4.09 -36.38
CA GLN A 79 14.79 4.43 -35.38
C GLN A 79 14.30 3.17 -34.67
N ILE A 80 13.92 3.33 -33.41
CA ILE A 80 13.25 2.29 -32.63
C ILE A 80 11.84 2.13 -33.18
N THR A 81 11.52 0.98 -33.79
CA THR A 81 10.21 0.76 -34.42
C THR A 81 9.33 -0.23 -33.67
N ALA A 82 9.91 -1.10 -32.85
CA ALA A 82 9.16 -2.01 -31.99
C ALA A 82 9.98 -2.38 -30.75
N ILE A 83 9.28 -2.64 -29.65
CA ILE A 83 9.82 -3.18 -28.41
C ILE A 83 8.82 -4.24 -27.95
N ASP A 84 9.23 -5.50 -27.99
CA ASP A 84 8.39 -6.64 -27.66
C ASP A 84 8.92 -7.30 -26.38
N ILE A 85 8.13 -7.29 -25.30
CA ILE A 85 8.46 -8.03 -24.08
C ILE A 85 8.14 -9.51 -24.33
N THR A 86 9.15 -10.37 -24.24
CA THR A 86 9.07 -11.77 -24.69
C THR A 86 9.00 -12.79 -23.55
N ASP A 87 9.53 -12.46 -22.37
CA ASP A 87 9.43 -13.29 -21.17
C ASP A 87 9.56 -12.44 -19.90
N HIS A 88 8.73 -12.73 -18.89
CA HIS A 88 8.81 -12.15 -17.55
C HIS A 88 8.00 -12.99 -16.54
N LYS A 89 8.22 -12.73 -15.24
CA LYS A 89 7.43 -13.28 -14.12
C LYS A 89 6.81 -12.21 -13.25
N GLU A 90 6.73 -10.98 -13.74
CA GLU A 90 6.12 -9.85 -13.03
C GLU A 90 4.65 -10.14 -12.69
N THR A 91 4.15 -9.45 -11.66
CA THR A 91 2.77 -9.62 -11.20
C THR A 91 1.79 -9.04 -12.23
N GLU A 92 0.87 -9.87 -12.71
CA GLU A 92 -0.25 -9.48 -13.58
C GLU A 92 -1.05 -8.32 -12.96
N GLU A 93 -1.65 -7.45 -13.78
CA GLU A 93 -2.39 -6.22 -13.41
C GLU A 93 -1.54 -5.11 -12.76
N ILE A 94 -0.46 -5.45 -12.05
CA ILE A 94 0.48 -4.47 -11.51
C ILE A 94 1.47 -4.05 -12.60
N SER A 95 2.02 -5.01 -13.34
CA SER A 95 3.08 -4.79 -14.33
C SER A 95 2.57 -4.42 -15.73
N ASP A 96 1.31 -4.71 -16.02
CA ASP A 96 0.73 -4.53 -17.36
C ASP A 96 0.75 -3.09 -17.85
N PRO A 97 0.43 -2.07 -17.02
CA PRO A 97 0.52 -0.68 -17.45
C PRO A 97 1.95 -0.26 -17.84
N ALA A 98 2.97 -0.74 -17.12
CA ALA A 98 4.37 -0.49 -17.46
C ALA A 98 4.76 -1.19 -18.77
N SER A 99 4.32 -2.45 -18.92
CA SER A 99 4.58 -3.28 -20.10
C SER A 99 3.94 -2.71 -21.37
N ASP A 100 2.82 -2.00 -21.27
CA ASP A 100 2.16 -1.36 -22.41
C ASP A 100 2.73 0.04 -22.70
N ARG A 101 2.87 0.89 -21.67
CA ARG A 101 3.13 2.32 -21.88
C ARG A 101 4.58 2.67 -22.13
N ILE A 102 5.53 2.03 -21.43
CA ILE A 102 6.94 2.39 -21.55
C ILE A 102 7.47 2.08 -22.96
N PRO A 103 7.24 0.87 -23.53
CA PRO A 103 7.57 0.59 -24.92
C PRO A 103 7.02 1.64 -25.90
N LYS A 104 5.72 1.98 -25.79
CA LYS A 104 5.08 2.98 -26.65
C LYS A 104 5.71 4.36 -26.50
N GLY A 105 5.96 4.81 -25.28
CA GLY A 105 6.59 6.10 -25.01
C GLY A 105 8.00 6.19 -25.59
N ILE A 106 8.80 5.13 -25.45
CA ILE A 106 10.16 5.08 -26.01
C ILE A 106 10.11 5.18 -27.53
N ILE A 107 9.19 4.43 -28.16
CA ILE A 107 9.01 4.44 -29.63
C ILE A 107 8.52 5.81 -30.11
N GLU A 108 7.52 6.40 -29.45
CA GLU A 108 6.96 7.71 -29.85
C GLU A 108 7.99 8.84 -29.69
N ALA A 109 8.71 8.87 -28.56
CA ALA A 109 9.65 9.93 -28.25
C ALA A 109 11.07 9.69 -28.81
N GLN A 110 11.37 8.48 -29.29
CA GLN A 110 12.73 8.02 -29.59
C GLN A 110 13.67 8.35 -28.43
N SER A 111 13.27 7.95 -27.22
CA SER A 111 13.88 8.42 -25.97
C SER A 111 13.81 7.39 -24.85
N LEU A 112 14.81 7.38 -23.96
CA LEU A 112 14.79 6.68 -22.67
C LEU A 112 14.33 7.58 -21.52
N ALA A 113 14.13 8.88 -21.75
CA ALA A 113 13.64 9.85 -20.78
C ALA A 113 12.10 9.81 -20.63
N VAL A 114 11.53 8.61 -20.62
CA VAL A 114 10.09 8.39 -20.40
C VAL A 114 9.82 8.14 -18.93
N ASP A 115 8.69 8.65 -18.45
CA ASP A 115 8.31 8.49 -17.05
C ASP A 115 8.01 7.02 -16.70
N THR A 116 8.51 6.58 -15.55
CA THR A 116 8.14 5.26 -15.00
C THR A 116 6.68 5.24 -14.59
N VAL A 117 6.05 4.07 -14.63
CA VAL A 117 4.68 3.91 -14.15
C VAL A 117 4.67 3.71 -12.64
N SER A 118 4.06 4.65 -11.91
CA SER A 118 3.86 4.57 -10.46
C SER A 118 3.15 3.27 -10.08
N GLY A 119 3.62 2.58 -9.03
CA GLY A 119 3.10 1.26 -8.63
C GLY A 119 3.73 0.08 -9.37
N ALA A 120 4.42 0.34 -10.49
CA ALA A 120 5.09 -0.66 -11.32
C ALA A 120 6.56 -0.28 -11.58
N THR A 121 7.21 0.38 -10.59
CA THR A 121 8.54 0.96 -10.75
C THR A 121 9.62 -0.08 -11.05
N TYR A 122 9.57 -1.26 -10.42
CA TYR A 122 10.52 -2.35 -10.69
C TYR A 122 10.42 -2.83 -12.14
N THR A 123 9.20 -3.13 -12.61
CA THR A 123 8.94 -3.49 -14.00
C THR A 123 9.36 -2.36 -14.95
N SER A 124 9.04 -1.11 -14.61
CA SER A 124 9.37 0.06 -15.41
C SER A 124 10.88 0.20 -15.63
N ASN A 125 11.64 0.10 -14.53
CA ASN A 125 13.10 0.18 -14.57
C ASN A 125 13.71 -1.03 -15.29
N ALA A 126 13.12 -2.23 -15.16
CA ALA A 126 13.56 -3.41 -15.89
C ALA A 126 13.40 -3.22 -17.40
N ILE A 127 12.25 -2.73 -17.87
CA ILE A 127 12.02 -2.42 -19.29
C ILE A 127 13.02 -1.37 -19.78
N LEU A 128 13.17 -0.25 -19.05
CA LEU A 128 14.11 0.82 -19.42
C LEU A 128 15.55 0.32 -19.50
N THR A 129 15.98 -0.49 -18.52
CA THR A 129 17.32 -1.07 -18.48
C THR A 129 17.54 -2.06 -19.62
N ALA A 130 16.57 -2.91 -19.91
CA ALA A 130 16.69 -3.88 -21.01
C ALA A 130 16.70 -3.18 -22.38
N VAL A 131 15.89 -2.13 -22.59
CA VAL A 131 15.97 -1.31 -23.81
C VAL A 131 17.31 -0.58 -23.90
N GLU A 132 17.81 0.00 -22.81
CA GLU A 132 19.15 0.61 -22.76
C GLU A 132 20.23 -0.39 -23.20
N ASN A 133 20.21 -1.62 -22.65
CA ASN A 133 21.14 -2.68 -23.01
C ASN A 133 21.07 -3.03 -24.52
N ALA A 134 19.86 -3.14 -25.07
CA ALA A 134 19.66 -3.39 -26.50
C ALA A 134 20.16 -2.22 -27.38
N LEU A 135 19.96 -0.97 -26.96
CA LEU A 135 20.45 0.21 -27.67
C LEU A 135 21.98 0.32 -27.61
N ILE A 136 22.61 -0.07 -26.49
CA ILE A 136 24.08 -0.18 -26.39
C ILE A 136 24.60 -1.16 -27.44
N GLU A 137 23.99 -2.34 -27.55
CA GLU A 137 24.38 -3.35 -28.55
C GLU A 137 24.19 -2.84 -30.00
N ALA A 138 23.11 -2.09 -30.23
CA ALA A 138 22.83 -1.44 -31.50
C ALA A 138 23.78 -0.27 -31.83
N GLY A 139 24.64 0.15 -30.90
CA GLY A 139 25.59 1.26 -31.08
C GLY A 139 24.99 2.65 -30.86
N GLY A 140 23.92 2.74 -30.06
CA GLY A 140 23.25 3.99 -29.71
C GLY A 140 24.03 4.83 -28.70
N ASP A 141 23.85 6.15 -28.76
CA ASP A 141 24.33 7.09 -27.76
C ASP A 141 23.31 7.21 -26.62
N ILE A 142 23.51 6.43 -25.56
CA ILE A 142 22.58 6.36 -24.42
C ILE A 142 22.43 7.70 -23.71
N ALA A 143 23.48 8.53 -23.67
CA ALA A 143 23.37 9.85 -23.06
C ALA A 143 22.37 10.72 -23.83
N ALA A 144 22.44 10.71 -25.17
CA ALA A 144 21.48 11.42 -26.01
C ALA A 144 20.04 10.91 -25.83
N PHE A 145 19.84 9.60 -25.75
CA PHE A 145 18.51 9.02 -25.49
C PHE A 145 17.95 9.38 -24.12
N LYS A 146 18.79 9.52 -23.09
CA LYS A 146 18.37 9.93 -21.74
C LYS A 146 18.15 11.44 -21.59
N GLU A 147 18.72 12.26 -22.47
CA GLU A 147 18.53 13.71 -22.48
C GLU A 147 17.33 14.17 -23.33
N ASN A 148 16.87 13.34 -24.28
CA ASN A 148 15.76 13.66 -25.16
C ASN A 148 14.41 13.59 -24.43
N LYS A 149 13.92 14.67 -23.82
CA LYS A 149 12.64 14.66 -23.09
C LYS A 149 11.38 14.58 -23.97
N GLY A 150 11.52 14.52 -25.30
CA GLY A 150 10.40 14.67 -26.23
C GLY A 150 9.78 16.08 -26.16
N GLU A 151 8.65 16.27 -26.85
CA GLU A 151 7.86 17.49 -26.75
C GLU A 151 6.92 17.43 -25.53
N GLU A 152 7.06 18.37 -24.60
CA GLU A 152 6.08 18.53 -23.52
C GLU A 152 4.76 19.11 -24.08
N LYS A 153 3.67 18.36 -23.92
CA LYS A 153 2.32 18.87 -24.21
C LYS A 153 1.78 19.60 -22.99
N GLU A 154 1.19 20.77 -23.20
CA GLU A 154 0.37 21.45 -22.19
C GLU A 154 -1.01 20.79 -22.12
N GLY A 155 -1.51 20.59 -20.90
CA GLY A 155 -2.83 20.04 -20.68
C GLY A 155 -3.95 21.03 -21.01
N THR A 156 -5.18 20.51 -20.99
CA THR A 156 -6.40 21.26 -21.32
C THR A 156 -7.36 21.33 -20.13
N ALA A 157 -8.27 22.30 -20.15
CA ALA A 157 -9.34 22.37 -19.15
C ALA A 157 -10.45 21.38 -19.51
N VAL A 158 -10.79 20.49 -18.57
CA VAL A 158 -11.82 19.44 -18.75
C VAL A 158 -12.81 19.50 -17.60
N SER A 159 -14.10 19.32 -17.89
CA SER A 159 -15.15 19.33 -16.88
C SER A 159 -16.06 18.11 -17.00
N TYR A 160 -16.41 17.54 -15.85
CA TYR A 160 -17.33 16.42 -15.72
C TYR A 160 -18.40 16.72 -14.67
N GLU A 161 -19.55 16.07 -14.79
CA GLU A 161 -20.64 16.14 -13.81
C GLU A 161 -21.08 14.72 -13.43
N ALA A 162 -21.29 14.48 -12.14
CA ALA A 162 -21.76 13.23 -11.58
C ALA A 162 -22.80 13.48 -10.48
N ASP A 163 -23.53 12.45 -10.05
CA ASP A 163 -24.26 12.50 -8.77
C ASP A 163 -23.29 12.24 -7.60
N VAL A 164 -22.39 11.26 -7.78
CA VAL A 164 -21.40 10.84 -6.78
C VAL A 164 -20.01 10.75 -7.42
N ILE A 165 -19.02 11.36 -6.76
CA ILE A 165 -17.60 11.17 -7.05
C ILE A 165 -17.02 10.20 -6.03
N VAL A 166 -16.27 9.20 -6.49
CA VAL A 166 -15.50 8.30 -5.62
C VAL A 166 -14.02 8.48 -5.88
N VAL A 167 -13.22 8.71 -4.85
CA VAL A 167 -11.77 8.92 -4.97
C VAL A 167 -11.02 7.73 -4.36
N GLY A 168 -10.37 6.94 -5.20
CA GLY A 168 -9.63 5.71 -4.87
C GLY A 168 -10.36 4.45 -5.36
N ALA A 169 -9.64 3.52 -6.00
CA ALA A 169 -10.18 2.27 -6.53
C ALA A 169 -9.80 1.03 -5.70
N GLY A 170 -9.57 1.18 -4.39
CA GLY A 170 -9.47 0.04 -3.47
C GLY A 170 -10.83 -0.59 -3.17
N ILE A 171 -10.88 -1.61 -2.30
CA ILE A 171 -12.15 -2.31 -1.96
C ILE A 171 -13.28 -1.36 -1.53
N ALA A 172 -12.97 -0.33 -0.73
CA ALA A 172 -13.96 0.65 -0.28
C ALA A 172 -14.51 1.48 -1.45
N GLY A 173 -13.64 1.92 -2.36
CA GLY A 173 -14.05 2.75 -3.49
C GLY A 173 -14.82 1.99 -4.55
N VAL A 174 -14.37 0.80 -4.94
CA VAL A 174 -15.10 -0.01 -5.94
C VAL A 174 -16.45 -0.49 -5.41
N SER A 175 -16.54 -0.83 -4.12
CA SER A 175 -17.82 -1.20 -3.50
C SER A 175 -18.75 0.01 -3.34
N ALA A 176 -18.22 1.18 -2.96
CA ALA A 176 -19.01 2.42 -2.90
C ALA A 176 -19.57 2.82 -4.27
N ALA A 177 -18.73 2.79 -5.31
CA ALA A 177 -19.17 3.10 -6.67
C ALA A 177 -20.24 2.12 -7.16
N LEU A 178 -20.08 0.82 -6.88
CA LEU A 178 -21.04 -0.19 -7.32
C LEU A 178 -22.36 -0.08 -6.56
N GLU A 179 -22.31 0.13 -5.24
CA GLU A 179 -23.50 0.33 -4.40
C GLU A 179 -24.26 1.60 -4.81
N ALA A 180 -23.57 2.74 -4.99
CA ALA A 180 -24.19 3.98 -5.45
C ALA A 180 -24.82 3.83 -6.85
N THR A 181 -24.14 3.16 -7.77
CA THR A 181 -24.66 2.88 -9.11
C THR A 181 -25.89 1.98 -9.07
N ASN A 182 -25.92 0.99 -8.18
CA ASN A 182 -27.08 0.12 -7.97
C ASN A 182 -28.31 0.88 -7.44
N GLN A 183 -28.09 2.02 -6.78
CA GLN A 183 -29.16 2.93 -6.36
C GLN A 183 -29.54 3.97 -7.44
N GLY A 184 -28.90 3.92 -8.61
CA GLY A 184 -29.23 4.74 -9.76
C GLY A 184 -28.44 6.05 -9.87
N ALA A 185 -27.42 6.26 -9.03
CA ALA A 185 -26.55 7.43 -9.14
C ALA A 185 -25.63 7.34 -10.37
N LYS A 186 -25.40 8.46 -11.04
CA LYS A 186 -24.30 8.60 -12.01
C LYS A 186 -22.99 8.75 -11.25
N VAL A 187 -22.12 7.75 -11.34
CA VAL A 187 -20.84 7.71 -10.62
C VAL A 187 -19.65 7.99 -11.54
N ILE A 188 -18.71 8.81 -11.06
CA ILE A 188 -17.34 8.89 -11.60
C ILE A 188 -16.37 8.45 -10.50
N LEU A 189 -15.52 7.48 -10.80
CA LEU A 189 -14.47 7.02 -9.91
C LEU A 189 -13.11 7.50 -10.41
N LEU A 190 -12.31 8.09 -9.52
CA LEU A 190 -10.93 8.50 -9.80
C LEU A 190 -9.95 7.58 -9.09
N GLU A 191 -8.86 7.22 -9.76
CA GLU A 191 -7.74 6.48 -9.20
C GLU A 191 -6.45 7.14 -9.70
N LYS A 192 -5.52 7.41 -8.79
CA LYS A 192 -4.28 8.11 -9.15
C LYS A 192 -3.24 7.19 -9.75
N MET A 193 -3.34 5.90 -9.50
CA MET A 193 -2.44 4.88 -10.02
C MET A 193 -2.89 4.42 -11.42
N ALA A 194 -1.99 3.75 -12.13
CA ALA A 194 -2.28 3.20 -13.46
C ALA A 194 -3.12 1.92 -13.43
N SER A 195 -3.30 1.35 -12.25
CA SER A 195 -4.13 0.17 -12.00
C SER A 195 -5.06 0.43 -10.82
N ILE A 196 -6.19 -0.28 -10.80
CA ILE A 196 -7.11 -0.27 -9.66
C ILE A 196 -6.56 -1.07 -8.47
N GLY A 197 -7.25 -1.00 -7.33
CA GLY A 197 -7.12 -1.96 -6.25
C GLY A 197 -6.23 -1.55 -5.07
N GLY A 198 -5.28 -0.64 -5.28
CA GLY A 198 -4.43 -0.10 -4.21
C GLY A 198 -3.82 -1.20 -3.32
N SER A 199 -3.82 -1.00 -1.99
CA SER A 199 -3.34 -2.01 -1.03
C SER A 199 -4.19 -3.30 -1.02
N THR A 200 -5.44 -3.27 -1.48
CA THR A 200 -6.31 -4.46 -1.46
C THR A 200 -5.73 -5.57 -2.33
N ILE A 201 -5.35 -5.28 -3.58
CA ILE A 201 -4.89 -6.31 -4.53
C ILE A 201 -3.55 -6.95 -4.12
N ARG A 202 -2.78 -6.23 -3.29
CA ARG A 202 -1.53 -6.72 -2.69
C ARG A 202 -1.74 -7.67 -1.50
N SER A 203 -2.94 -7.72 -0.94
CA SER A 203 -3.26 -8.57 0.22
C SER A 203 -3.52 -10.02 -0.18
N GLY A 204 -3.50 -10.92 0.79
CA GLY A 204 -3.95 -12.31 0.62
C GLY A 204 -5.48 -12.49 0.49
N GLY A 205 -6.24 -11.40 0.37
CA GLY A 205 -7.69 -11.43 0.12
C GLY A 205 -8.54 -11.99 1.25
N LYS A 206 -8.01 -12.13 2.48
CA LYS A 206 -8.77 -12.68 3.61
C LYS A 206 -9.94 -11.77 3.98
N ILE A 207 -11.07 -12.33 4.39
CA ILE A 207 -12.26 -11.61 4.85
C ILE A 207 -12.75 -12.29 6.12
N GLN A 208 -12.74 -11.57 7.24
CA GLN A 208 -13.35 -12.07 8.48
C GLN A 208 -14.86 -11.80 8.45
N ALA A 209 -15.68 -12.84 8.61
CA ALA A 209 -17.14 -12.69 8.65
C ALA A 209 -17.79 -13.79 9.49
N ALA A 210 -18.92 -13.47 10.13
CA ALA A 210 -19.61 -14.36 11.04
C ALA A 210 -21.05 -14.66 10.58
N GLY A 211 -21.48 -15.91 10.73
CA GLY A 211 -22.82 -16.38 10.38
C GLY A 211 -23.07 -16.59 8.88
N THR A 212 -22.01 -16.73 8.07
CA THR A 212 -22.09 -16.79 6.60
C THR A 212 -22.70 -18.11 6.09
N SER A 213 -23.14 -18.15 4.83
CA SER A 213 -23.59 -19.41 4.21
C SER A 213 -22.47 -20.46 4.13
N ILE A 214 -21.23 -20.02 3.87
CA ILE A 214 -20.04 -20.88 3.78
C ILE A 214 -19.69 -21.49 5.15
N GLN A 215 -19.72 -20.69 6.24
CA GLN A 215 -19.53 -21.21 7.60
C GLN A 215 -20.58 -22.27 7.96
N LYS A 216 -21.85 -22.00 7.65
CA LYS A 216 -22.96 -22.96 7.89
C LYS A 216 -22.76 -24.25 7.10
N ALA A 217 -22.33 -24.17 5.84
CA ALA A 217 -22.04 -25.35 5.02
C ALA A 217 -20.86 -26.17 5.57
N ALA A 218 -19.86 -25.50 6.14
CA ALA A 218 -18.71 -26.12 6.81
C ALA A 218 -19.04 -26.64 8.23
N GLY A 219 -20.25 -26.43 8.74
CA GLY A 219 -20.66 -26.83 10.10
C GLY A 219 -20.03 -25.99 11.21
N ILE A 220 -19.60 -24.76 10.89
CA ILE A 220 -19.02 -23.80 11.85
C ILE A 220 -20.16 -22.93 12.40
N GLU A 221 -20.31 -22.93 13.72
CA GLU A 221 -21.22 -22.03 14.44
C GLU A 221 -20.45 -20.76 14.87
N ASP A 222 -20.80 -19.62 14.28
CA ASP A 222 -20.28 -18.28 14.60
C ASP A 222 -21.43 -17.27 14.54
N THR A 223 -21.39 -16.23 15.36
CA THR A 223 -22.41 -15.17 15.39
C THR A 223 -21.80 -13.77 15.31
N PRO A 224 -22.55 -12.77 14.81
CA PRO A 224 -22.12 -11.37 14.87
C PRO A 224 -21.71 -10.93 16.27
N GLU A 225 -22.40 -11.37 17.33
CA GLU A 225 -22.05 -11.01 18.71
C GLU A 225 -20.68 -11.55 19.12
N GLN A 226 -20.34 -12.80 18.76
CA GLN A 226 -19.00 -13.35 19.01
C GLN A 226 -17.93 -12.58 18.25
N PHE A 227 -18.25 -12.10 17.05
CA PHE A 227 -17.33 -11.28 16.28
C PHE A 227 -17.18 -9.87 16.87
N VAL A 228 -18.26 -9.26 17.38
CA VAL A 228 -18.21 -8.01 18.15
C VAL A 228 -17.32 -8.16 19.38
N ASP A 229 -17.53 -9.20 20.18
CA ASP A 229 -16.77 -9.43 21.41
C ASP A 229 -15.26 -9.53 21.11
N TYR A 230 -14.90 -10.27 20.06
CA TYR A 230 -13.51 -10.39 19.61
C TYR A 230 -12.91 -9.04 19.16
N LEU A 231 -13.61 -8.27 18.32
CA LEU A 231 -13.11 -6.98 17.83
C LEU A 231 -13.00 -5.94 18.96
N MET A 232 -13.94 -5.95 19.91
CA MET A 232 -13.90 -5.10 21.10
C MET A 232 -12.75 -5.48 22.04
N GLU A 233 -12.49 -6.79 22.21
CA GLU A 233 -11.39 -7.30 23.02
C GLU A 233 -10.03 -6.86 22.46
N VAL A 234 -9.78 -7.09 21.17
CA VAL A 234 -8.51 -6.66 20.53
C VAL A 234 -8.39 -5.13 20.47
N GLY A 235 -9.52 -4.44 20.33
CA GLY A 235 -9.60 -2.98 20.42
C GLY A 235 -9.43 -2.42 21.83
N GLU A 236 -9.13 -3.25 22.84
CA GLU A 236 -8.99 -2.87 24.27
C GLU A 236 -10.20 -2.10 24.82
N ASN A 237 -11.39 -2.34 24.26
CA ASN A 237 -12.61 -1.56 24.48
C ASN A 237 -12.44 -0.03 24.27
N GLN A 238 -11.43 0.39 23.50
CA GLN A 238 -11.18 1.78 23.10
C GLN A 238 -11.73 2.12 21.71
N VAL A 239 -12.18 1.12 20.96
CA VAL A 239 -12.83 1.29 19.65
C VAL A 239 -14.33 1.59 19.81
N ASP A 240 -14.93 2.22 18.80
CA ASP A 240 -16.35 2.57 18.81
C ASP A 240 -17.21 1.32 18.57
N ARG A 241 -17.92 0.90 19.63
CA ARG A 241 -18.77 -0.28 19.60
C ARG A 241 -19.84 -0.25 18.51
N SER A 242 -20.36 0.91 18.16
CA SER A 242 -21.42 1.04 17.14
C SER A 242 -20.87 0.68 15.75
N PHE A 243 -19.62 1.08 15.46
CA PHE A 243 -18.95 0.69 14.22
C PHE A 243 -18.57 -0.79 14.21
N ILE A 244 -18.13 -1.33 15.35
CA ILE A 244 -17.86 -2.76 15.47
C ILE A 244 -19.13 -3.59 15.23
N GLU A 245 -20.26 -3.17 15.81
CA GLU A 245 -21.58 -3.80 15.56
C GLU A 245 -21.99 -3.67 14.09
N LEU A 246 -21.78 -2.50 13.46
CA LEU A 246 -22.05 -2.33 12.03
C LEU A 246 -21.28 -3.34 11.19
N ILE A 247 -19.97 -3.51 11.43
CA ILE A 247 -19.13 -4.46 10.70
C ILE A 247 -19.61 -5.89 10.92
N ALA A 248 -19.77 -6.30 12.18
CA ALA A 248 -20.10 -7.68 12.50
C ALA A 248 -21.48 -8.08 11.98
N ASN A 249 -22.49 -7.22 12.19
CA ASN A 249 -23.87 -7.50 11.78
C ASN A 249 -24.05 -7.54 10.25
N ASN A 250 -23.25 -6.79 9.49
CA ASN A 250 -23.28 -6.81 8.03
C ASN A 250 -22.32 -7.82 7.42
N SER A 251 -21.50 -8.52 8.22
CA SER A 251 -20.39 -9.30 7.69
C SER A 251 -20.84 -10.48 6.80
N ALA A 252 -21.89 -11.21 7.19
CA ALA A 252 -22.47 -12.25 6.35
C ALA A 252 -23.07 -11.70 5.05
N ASP A 253 -23.89 -10.65 5.14
CA ASP A 253 -24.52 -10.02 3.97
C ASP A 253 -23.47 -9.47 3.00
N ASN A 254 -22.34 -8.98 3.50
CA ASN A 254 -21.20 -8.57 2.67
C ASN A 254 -20.57 -9.73 1.92
N VAL A 255 -20.39 -10.89 2.57
CA VAL A 255 -19.88 -12.11 1.91
C VAL A 255 -20.83 -12.54 0.79
N GLU A 256 -22.14 -12.57 1.04
CA GLU A 256 -23.13 -12.90 0.02
C GLU A 256 -23.15 -11.86 -1.11
N TRP A 257 -23.00 -10.57 -0.78
CA TRP A 257 -22.92 -9.50 -1.76
C TRP A 257 -21.71 -9.66 -2.67
N LEU A 258 -20.54 -10.03 -2.14
CA LEU A 258 -19.35 -10.31 -2.95
C LEU A 258 -19.61 -11.46 -3.94
N ILE A 259 -20.16 -12.58 -3.45
CA ILE A 259 -20.51 -13.75 -4.27
C ILE A 259 -21.48 -13.35 -5.38
N SER A 260 -22.53 -12.59 -5.04
CA SER A 260 -23.53 -12.13 -6.02
C SER A 260 -22.97 -11.21 -7.10
N ASN A 261 -21.83 -10.56 -6.84
CA ASN A 261 -21.13 -9.68 -7.79
C ASN A 261 -19.96 -10.36 -8.49
N GLY A 262 -19.85 -11.69 -8.40
CA GLY A 262 -18.89 -12.49 -9.17
C GLY A 262 -17.56 -12.75 -8.48
N VAL A 263 -17.44 -12.46 -7.19
CA VAL A 263 -16.27 -12.88 -6.40
C VAL A 263 -16.38 -14.37 -6.09
N GLU A 264 -15.42 -15.14 -6.57
CA GLU A 264 -15.32 -16.58 -6.30
C GLU A 264 -14.57 -16.81 -4.99
N LEU A 265 -15.31 -17.10 -3.92
CA LEU A 265 -14.75 -17.48 -2.62
C LEU A 265 -14.56 -19.00 -2.52
N SER A 266 -13.53 -19.41 -1.79
CA SER A 266 -13.33 -20.81 -1.42
C SER A 266 -14.47 -21.31 -0.53
N ASP A 267 -14.83 -22.58 -0.66
CA ASP A 267 -15.74 -23.27 0.27
C ASP A 267 -15.05 -23.59 1.61
N GLU A 268 -13.73 -23.43 1.69
CA GLU A 268 -12.94 -23.61 2.92
C GLU A 268 -12.91 -22.33 3.76
N ILE A 269 -13.00 -22.49 5.08
CA ILE A 269 -12.84 -21.40 6.06
C ILE A 269 -11.53 -21.57 6.81
N GLU A 270 -10.71 -20.53 6.77
CA GLU A 270 -9.43 -20.51 7.47
C GLU A 270 -9.60 -20.14 8.95
N LEU A 271 -8.93 -20.91 9.80
CA LEU A 271 -8.61 -20.49 11.16
C LEU A 271 -7.39 -19.57 11.12
N VAL A 272 -7.64 -18.25 11.04
CA VAL A 272 -6.59 -17.21 10.83
C VAL A 272 -5.45 -17.33 11.86
N HIS A 273 -5.78 -17.65 13.10
CA HIS A 273 -4.83 -17.99 14.14
C HIS A 273 -5.52 -18.85 15.20
N SER A 274 -4.76 -19.65 15.95
CA SER A 274 -5.28 -20.54 17.00
C SER A 274 -6.04 -19.78 18.10
N SER A 275 -5.75 -18.49 18.30
CA SER A 275 -6.43 -17.61 19.25
C SER A 275 -7.70 -16.94 18.69
N ILE A 276 -8.02 -17.11 17.40
CA ILE A 276 -9.19 -16.50 16.77
C ILE A 276 -10.21 -17.60 16.51
N THR A 277 -11.10 -17.81 17.48
CA THR A 277 -12.17 -18.81 17.38
C THR A 277 -13.56 -18.18 17.48
N PRO A 278 -14.57 -18.77 16.83
CA PRO A 278 -14.48 -19.81 15.79
C PRO A 278 -13.77 -19.33 14.51
N ALA A 279 -13.48 -20.28 13.60
CA ALA A 279 -12.84 -19.97 12.32
C ALA A 279 -13.76 -19.09 11.46
N ARG A 280 -13.22 -17.98 10.94
CA ARG A 280 -13.98 -16.97 10.19
C ARG A 280 -13.23 -16.35 9.01
N GLY A 281 -12.07 -16.87 8.64
CA GLY A 281 -11.26 -16.36 7.53
C GLY A 281 -11.72 -16.89 6.18
N HIS A 282 -12.58 -16.15 5.49
CA HIS A 282 -12.96 -16.43 4.09
C HIS A 282 -11.87 -15.91 3.16
N PHE A 283 -11.75 -16.46 1.95
CA PHE A 283 -10.76 -16.00 0.97
C PHE A 283 -11.17 -16.35 -0.47
N PRO A 284 -10.75 -15.55 -1.46
CA PRO A 284 -10.99 -15.84 -2.86
C PRO A 284 -10.18 -17.07 -3.30
N VAL A 285 -10.69 -17.80 -4.29
CA VAL A 285 -10.04 -19.03 -4.82
C VAL A 285 -8.62 -18.76 -5.32
N ASN A 286 -8.34 -17.55 -5.84
CA ASN A 286 -7.01 -17.17 -6.29
C ASN A 286 -6.04 -16.78 -5.14
N GLY A 287 -6.50 -16.73 -3.89
CA GLY A 287 -5.70 -16.41 -2.71
C GLY A 287 -5.18 -14.97 -2.63
N SER A 288 -5.74 -14.04 -3.40
CA SER A 288 -5.28 -12.64 -3.47
C SER A 288 -6.47 -11.67 -3.43
N GLY A 289 -6.28 -10.47 -2.89
CA GLY A 289 -7.30 -9.43 -2.93
C GLY A 289 -7.69 -9.00 -4.35
N SER A 290 -6.90 -9.34 -5.37
CA SER A 290 -7.29 -9.22 -6.79
C SER A 290 -8.54 -10.03 -7.13
N GLY A 291 -8.73 -11.21 -6.51
CA GLY A 291 -9.92 -12.04 -6.68
C GLY A 291 -11.19 -11.40 -6.13
N ILE A 292 -11.07 -10.29 -5.40
CA ILE A 292 -12.19 -9.51 -4.89
C ILE A 292 -12.39 -8.25 -5.75
N VAL A 293 -11.35 -7.43 -5.93
CA VAL A 293 -11.51 -6.12 -6.58
C VAL A 293 -11.82 -6.27 -8.07
N LEU A 294 -11.16 -7.19 -8.78
CA LEU A 294 -11.32 -7.32 -10.23
C LEU A 294 -12.75 -7.70 -10.63
N PRO A 295 -13.42 -8.70 -10.03
CA PRO A 295 -14.82 -8.98 -10.33
C PRO A 295 -15.76 -7.80 -10.07
N LEU A 296 -15.54 -7.04 -8.99
CA LEU A 296 -16.33 -5.84 -8.70
C LEU A 296 -16.09 -4.75 -9.75
N TYR A 297 -14.86 -4.59 -10.20
CA TYR A 297 -14.51 -3.66 -11.28
C TYR A 297 -15.13 -4.07 -12.63
N GLU A 298 -15.19 -5.36 -12.94
CA GLU A 298 -15.94 -5.84 -14.11
C GLU A 298 -17.42 -5.42 -14.02
N LYS A 299 -18.03 -5.48 -12.84
CA LYS A 299 -19.42 -5.00 -12.64
C LYS A 299 -19.57 -3.50 -12.86
N LEU A 300 -18.58 -2.69 -12.47
CA LEU A 300 -18.56 -1.25 -12.79
C LEU A 300 -18.49 -1.02 -14.31
N LYS A 301 -17.67 -1.78 -15.03
CA LYS A 301 -17.57 -1.71 -16.49
C LYS A 301 -18.86 -2.15 -17.19
N GLU A 302 -19.47 -3.26 -16.76
CA GLU A 302 -20.78 -3.73 -17.25
C GLU A 302 -21.87 -2.65 -17.09
N LYS A 303 -21.78 -1.84 -16.03
CA LYS A 303 -22.69 -0.73 -15.72
C LYS A 303 -22.29 0.60 -16.35
N ASN A 304 -21.22 0.64 -17.14
CA ASN A 304 -20.67 1.85 -17.78
C ASN A 304 -20.31 2.97 -16.79
N VAL A 305 -19.85 2.60 -15.58
CA VAL A 305 -19.30 3.58 -14.63
C VAL A 305 -18.00 4.13 -15.22
N GLN A 306 -17.87 5.46 -15.22
CA GLN A 306 -16.67 6.12 -15.73
C GLN A 306 -15.56 6.03 -14.68
N VAL A 307 -14.50 5.30 -15.00
CA VAL A 307 -13.32 5.15 -14.14
C VAL A 307 -12.13 5.86 -14.77
N LEU A 308 -11.59 6.85 -14.07
CA LEU A 308 -10.48 7.69 -14.48
C LEU A 308 -9.21 7.23 -13.75
N LEU A 309 -8.42 6.38 -14.40
CA LEU A 309 -7.09 5.97 -13.92
C LEU A 309 -6.09 7.11 -14.13
N GLU A 310 -4.98 7.06 -13.39
CA GLU A 310 -3.91 8.07 -13.43
C GLU A 310 -4.42 9.50 -13.27
N THR A 311 -5.49 9.65 -12.50
CA THR A 311 -6.21 10.90 -12.33
C THR A 311 -6.26 11.27 -10.84
N PRO A 312 -5.14 11.72 -10.26
CA PRO A 312 -5.12 12.15 -8.87
C PRO A 312 -6.11 13.30 -8.62
N ALA A 313 -6.99 13.12 -7.63
CA ALA A 313 -7.73 14.23 -7.04
C ALA A 313 -6.78 15.06 -6.17
N LEU A 314 -6.76 16.36 -6.40
CA LEU A 314 -5.83 17.32 -5.79
C LEU A 314 -6.46 18.10 -4.64
N SER A 315 -7.73 18.48 -4.78
CA SER A 315 -8.45 19.23 -3.74
C SER A 315 -9.95 19.03 -3.85
N LEU A 316 -10.65 19.22 -2.73
CA LEU A 316 -12.10 19.35 -2.70
C LEU A 316 -12.52 20.73 -3.22
N ILE A 317 -13.69 20.81 -3.83
CA ILE A 317 -14.38 22.06 -4.16
C ILE A 317 -15.49 22.24 -3.14
N SER A 318 -15.51 23.37 -2.45
CA SER A 318 -16.51 23.65 -1.41
C SER A 318 -17.16 25.02 -1.59
N GLU A 319 -18.47 25.08 -1.39
CA GLU A 319 -19.27 26.30 -1.38
C GLU A 319 -20.13 26.35 -0.11
N GLU A 320 -20.07 27.46 0.63
CA GLU A 320 -20.86 27.66 1.86
C GLU A 320 -20.77 26.51 2.88
N GLY A 321 -19.61 25.85 2.96
CA GLY A 321 -19.34 24.73 3.87
C GLY A 321 -19.76 23.36 3.33
N ARG A 322 -20.41 23.27 2.16
CA ARG A 322 -20.73 22.02 1.48
C ARG A 322 -19.65 21.66 0.46
N VAL A 323 -19.26 20.39 0.40
CA VAL A 323 -18.41 19.86 -0.68
C VAL A 323 -19.27 19.55 -1.90
N ILE A 324 -18.86 20.06 -3.06
CA ILE A 324 -19.63 20.00 -4.32
C ILE A 324 -18.82 19.40 -5.48
N GLY A 325 -17.62 18.91 -5.23
CA GLY A 325 -16.77 18.39 -6.29
C GLY A 325 -15.31 18.22 -5.91
N VAL A 326 -14.49 17.89 -6.91
CA VAL A 326 -13.03 17.78 -6.80
C VAL A 326 -12.34 18.47 -7.97
N LYS A 327 -11.15 19.01 -7.70
CA LYS A 327 -10.13 19.32 -8.71
C LYS A 327 -9.20 18.13 -8.85
N ALA A 328 -8.84 17.80 -10.08
CA ALA A 328 -7.96 16.69 -10.40
C ALA A 328 -7.01 17.06 -11.56
N THR A 329 -6.03 16.21 -11.80
CA THR A 329 -5.21 16.25 -13.02
C THR A 329 -4.97 14.84 -13.53
N ASN A 330 -4.27 14.69 -14.65
CA ASN A 330 -3.89 13.41 -15.23
C ASN A 330 -2.49 13.47 -15.84
N LEU A 331 -2.06 12.38 -16.48
CA LEU A 331 -0.76 12.36 -17.18
C LEU A 331 -0.61 13.44 -18.26
N ALA A 332 -1.72 13.83 -18.91
CA ALA A 332 -1.72 14.90 -19.91
C ALA A 332 -1.63 16.30 -19.28
N LYS A 333 -1.54 16.40 -17.95
CA LYS A 333 -1.54 17.64 -17.17
C LYS A 333 -2.82 18.45 -17.33
N ASP A 334 -3.95 17.81 -17.62
CA ASP A 334 -5.25 18.48 -17.74
C ASP A 334 -5.66 19.15 -16.41
N ASP A 335 -6.33 20.31 -16.47
CA ASP A 335 -7.04 20.92 -15.33
C ASP A 335 -8.47 20.35 -15.31
N ILE A 336 -8.65 19.30 -14.50
CA ILE A 336 -9.90 18.55 -14.44
C ILE A 336 -10.75 19.09 -13.29
N THR A 337 -12.00 19.41 -13.60
CA THR A 337 -13.02 19.79 -12.61
C THR A 337 -14.16 18.79 -12.67
N ILE A 338 -14.53 18.21 -11.53
CA ILE A 338 -15.68 17.30 -11.45
C ILE A 338 -16.62 17.81 -10.38
N THR A 339 -17.86 18.12 -10.75
CA THR A 339 -18.90 18.54 -9.80
C THR A 339 -19.85 17.38 -9.51
N ALA A 340 -20.32 17.31 -8.26
CA ALA A 340 -21.28 16.31 -7.80
C ALA A 340 -22.02 16.73 -6.54
N LYS A 341 -23.09 16.00 -6.21
CA LYS A 341 -23.83 16.21 -4.95
C LYS A 341 -23.05 15.67 -3.75
N ALA A 342 -22.29 14.59 -3.96
CA ALA A 342 -21.51 13.93 -2.94
C ALA A 342 -20.11 13.53 -3.45
N VAL A 343 -19.13 13.58 -2.56
CA VAL A 343 -17.77 13.07 -2.75
C VAL A 343 -17.47 12.03 -1.68
N ILE A 344 -17.04 10.84 -2.09
CA ILE A 344 -16.58 9.76 -1.20
C ILE A 344 -15.06 9.68 -1.30
N LEU A 345 -14.36 9.95 -0.19
CA LEU A 345 -12.94 9.70 -0.05
C LEU A 345 -12.72 8.23 0.33
N ALA A 346 -12.11 7.46 -0.57
CA ALA A 346 -11.79 6.04 -0.39
C ALA A 346 -10.31 5.76 -0.72
N THR A 347 -9.44 6.68 -0.31
CA THR A 347 -8.07 6.86 -0.81
C THR A 347 -7.00 6.04 -0.08
N GLY A 348 -7.38 5.20 0.87
CA GLY A 348 -6.43 4.49 1.72
C GLY A 348 -5.84 5.37 2.84
N GLY A 349 -4.83 4.86 3.54
CA GLY A 349 -4.10 5.55 4.59
C GLY A 349 -2.85 6.29 4.11
N PHE A 350 -1.85 6.35 5.00
CA PHE A 350 -0.66 7.20 4.84
C PHE A 350 0.68 6.49 5.10
N SER A 351 0.73 5.15 5.02
CA SER A 351 1.94 4.36 5.30
C SER A 351 3.13 4.62 4.37
N ARG A 352 2.93 5.31 3.23
CA ARG A 352 3.99 5.77 2.31
C ARG A 352 4.37 7.23 2.49
N ASN A 353 3.81 7.92 3.49
CA ASN A 353 4.10 9.33 3.77
C ASN A 353 4.91 9.48 5.07
N PRO A 354 6.23 9.75 4.99
CA PRO A 354 7.07 9.86 6.18
C PRO A 354 6.71 11.04 7.08
N GLU A 355 6.14 12.12 6.54
CA GLU A 355 5.70 13.27 7.33
C GLU A 355 4.48 12.90 8.19
N TYR A 356 3.48 12.24 7.59
CA TYR A 356 2.28 11.81 8.31
C TYR A 356 2.57 10.65 9.27
N ILE A 357 3.51 9.77 8.95
CA ILE A 357 4.00 8.76 9.89
C ILE A 357 4.63 9.43 11.11
N ALA A 358 5.50 10.43 10.93
CA ALA A 358 6.12 11.13 12.04
C ALA A 358 5.09 11.90 12.91
N GLU A 359 4.03 12.42 12.30
CA GLU A 359 2.99 13.19 13.00
C GLU A 359 1.95 12.30 13.71
N TYR A 360 1.41 11.29 13.02
CA TYR A 360 0.24 10.53 13.46
C TYR A 360 0.55 9.10 13.90
N TYR A 361 1.72 8.57 13.56
CA TYR A 361 2.15 7.23 13.96
C TYR A 361 3.61 7.22 14.51
N PRO A 362 3.94 8.06 15.52
CA PRO A 362 5.30 8.19 16.04
C PRO A 362 5.83 6.92 16.71
N SER A 363 4.96 6.01 17.18
CA SER A 363 5.38 4.72 17.78
C SER A 363 5.74 3.64 16.77
N SER A 364 5.63 3.92 15.47
CA SER A 364 5.91 2.95 14.40
C SER A 364 7.36 2.47 14.36
N GLY A 365 8.30 3.26 14.90
CA GLY A 365 9.71 2.93 14.85
C GLY A 365 10.22 2.73 13.42
N ASN A 366 11.14 1.79 13.23
CA ASN A 366 11.55 1.37 11.89
C ASN A 366 10.64 0.25 11.36
N PHE A 367 10.06 0.46 10.19
CA PHE A 367 9.26 -0.56 9.52
C PHE A 367 9.45 -0.56 8.00
N THR A 368 9.08 -1.66 7.37
CA THR A 368 8.91 -1.78 5.92
C THR A 368 7.43 -1.61 5.55
N SER A 369 7.12 -0.88 4.49
CA SER A 369 5.74 -0.77 4.00
C SER A 369 5.47 -1.69 2.82
N ASN A 370 4.41 -2.47 2.94
CA ASN A 370 3.78 -3.33 1.95
C ASN A 370 2.43 -2.77 1.47
N ALA A 371 2.10 -1.53 1.83
CA ALA A 371 0.95 -0.84 1.26
C ALA A 371 1.21 -0.44 -0.20
N GLY A 372 0.15 -0.25 -0.98
CA GLY A 372 0.25 0.31 -2.32
C GLY A 372 1.00 1.65 -2.32
N ASP A 373 1.76 1.92 -3.37
CA ASP A 373 2.63 3.11 -3.44
C ASP A 373 1.84 4.43 -3.34
N GLY A 374 0.56 4.40 -3.70
CA GLY A 374 -0.35 5.52 -3.57
C GLY A 374 -0.85 5.83 -2.14
N ASN A 375 -0.48 5.05 -1.12
CA ASN A 375 -0.98 5.20 0.25
C ASN A 375 -0.27 6.37 1.00
N THR A 376 -0.48 7.60 0.52
CA THR A 376 0.27 8.82 0.93
C THR A 376 -0.55 9.82 1.75
N GLY A 377 -1.79 9.50 2.11
CA GLY A 377 -2.63 10.35 2.96
C GLY A 377 -3.41 11.45 2.22
N ASP A 378 -3.49 11.43 0.89
CA ASP A 378 -4.09 12.52 0.11
C ASP A 378 -5.54 12.84 0.50
N GLY A 379 -6.34 11.81 0.84
CA GLY A 379 -7.71 12.01 1.31
C GLY A 379 -7.78 12.65 2.70
N ILE A 380 -6.83 12.34 3.58
CA ILE A 380 -6.70 12.99 4.89
C ILE A 380 -6.36 14.46 4.68
N THR A 381 -5.39 14.77 3.82
CA THR A 381 -5.02 16.15 3.46
C THR A 381 -6.22 16.92 2.90
N MET A 382 -6.97 16.32 1.97
CA MET A 382 -8.18 16.91 1.41
C MET A 382 -9.25 17.16 2.47
N GLY A 383 -9.51 16.21 3.37
CA GLY A 383 -10.48 16.40 4.45
C GLY A 383 -10.06 17.50 5.43
N LEU A 384 -8.79 17.55 5.82
CA LEU A 384 -8.26 18.61 6.69
C LEU A 384 -8.44 20.01 6.09
N SER A 385 -8.36 20.15 4.76
CA SER A 385 -8.56 21.43 4.06
C SER A 385 -9.97 22.01 4.20
N VAL A 386 -10.95 21.18 4.55
CA VAL A 386 -12.35 21.55 4.82
C VAL A 386 -12.75 21.36 6.29
N ASP A 387 -11.76 21.39 7.19
CA ASP A 387 -11.91 21.30 8.65
C ASP A 387 -12.44 19.95 9.18
N ALA A 388 -12.21 18.85 8.45
CA ALA A 388 -12.50 17.52 8.96
C ALA A 388 -11.72 17.23 10.26
N ASP A 389 -12.37 16.53 11.18
CA ASP A 389 -11.78 15.97 12.39
C ASP A 389 -11.08 14.64 12.09
N LEU A 390 -10.09 14.30 12.91
CA LEU A 390 -9.31 13.07 12.78
C LEU A 390 -9.43 12.21 14.02
N VAL A 391 -9.43 10.90 13.83
CA VAL A 391 -9.21 9.92 14.91
C VAL A 391 -7.90 9.20 14.58
N MET A 392 -6.85 9.40 15.37
CA MET A 392 -5.51 8.86 15.13
C MET A 392 -5.02 8.02 16.32
N PRO A 393 -5.38 6.73 16.38
CA PRO A 393 -4.79 5.81 17.33
C PRO A 393 -3.41 5.42 16.80
N ASP A 394 -2.36 5.99 17.38
CA ASP A 394 -0.93 5.75 17.12
C ASP A 394 -0.63 4.24 16.87
N GLY A 395 -0.77 3.82 15.61
CA GLY A 395 -0.92 2.41 15.25
C GLY A 395 -1.04 2.15 13.75
N GLY A 396 -0.88 0.89 13.36
CA GLY A 396 -0.90 0.46 11.96
C GLY A 396 -1.26 -1.00 11.77
N ILE A 397 -1.55 -1.35 10.51
CA ILE A 397 -1.79 -2.72 10.06
C ILE A 397 -0.44 -3.43 9.94
N ASN A 398 0.13 -3.81 11.09
CA ASN A 398 1.48 -4.34 11.21
C ASN A 398 1.49 -5.87 11.01
N LEU A 399 1.81 -6.31 9.79
CA LEU A 399 1.57 -7.65 9.29
C LEU A 399 2.56 -8.73 9.73
N ALA A 400 3.76 -8.40 10.22
CA ALA A 400 4.74 -9.39 10.68
C ALA A 400 6.06 -8.75 11.12
N LEU A 401 6.89 -9.58 11.75
CA LEU A 401 8.33 -9.35 11.89
C LEU A 401 9.05 -10.16 10.81
N ASN A 402 9.82 -9.47 9.97
CA ASN A 402 10.49 -10.08 8.84
C ASN A 402 11.84 -9.41 8.56
N PRO A 403 12.74 -10.08 7.84
CA PRO A 403 13.84 -9.42 7.15
C PRO A 403 13.36 -8.32 6.20
N TYR A 404 14.18 -7.29 5.99
CA TYR A 404 13.91 -6.18 5.06
C TYR A 404 13.54 -6.62 3.63
N THR A 405 14.03 -7.78 3.18
CA THR A 405 13.91 -8.25 1.79
C THR A 405 12.94 -9.41 1.61
N TYR A 406 12.44 -10.02 2.69
CA TYR A 406 11.77 -11.31 2.60
C TYR A 406 10.62 -11.49 3.60
N TYR A 407 9.46 -11.95 3.14
CA TYR A 407 8.27 -12.23 3.97
C TYR A 407 8.09 -13.73 4.23
N GLY A 408 7.70 -14.12 5.44
CA GLY A 408 7.15 -15.46 5.69
C GLY A 408 7.79 -16.28 6.81
N TYR A 409 8.27 -15.66 7.90
CA TYR A 409 8.73 -16.42 9.08
C TYR A 409 7.60 -16.92 10.01
N GLY A 410 6.32 -16.71 9.63
CA GLY A 410 5.16 -17.48 10.09
C GLY A 410 4.75 -17.36 11.57
N GLU A 411 3.70 -18.11 11.94
CA GLU A 411 3.17 -18.18 13.32
C GLU A 411 3.95 -19.15 14.21
N GLU A 412 4.68 -20.11 13.63
CA GLU A 412 5.31 -21.23 14.34
C GLU A 412 6.77 -20.91 14.71
N ALA A 413 7.01 -19.78 15.38
CA ALA A 413 8.36 -19.38 15.78
C ALA A 413 8.88 -20.25 16.95
N LYS A 414 9.56 -21.33 16.60
CA LYS A 414 10.23 -22.26 17.54
C LYS A 414 11.53 -21.71 18.14
N GLY A 415 12.02 -20.61 17.59
CA GLY A 415 13.23 -19.91 18.03
C GLY A 415 12.92 -18.82 19.05
N LEU A 416 13.86 -17.88 19.23
CA LEU A 416 13.75 -16.74 20.14
C LEU A 416 13.77 -15.41 19.43
N PHE A 417 12.93 -14.47 19.87
CA PHE A 417 13.09 -13.05 19.53
C PHE A 417 13.89 -12.39 20.63
N VAL A 418 15.02 -11.77 20.26
CA VAL A 418 15.85 -11.00 21.19
C VAL A 418 16.06 -9.58 20.70
N THR A 419 16.25 -8.65 21.62
CA THR A 419 16.66 -7.27 21.32
C THR A 419 18.03 -7.26 20.62
N PRO A 420 18.45 -6.13 20.03
CA PRO A 420 19.81 -5.98 19.50
C PRO A 420 20.92 -6.31 20.53
N GLU A 421 20.64 -6.15 21.83
CA GLU A 421 21.54 -6.45 22.94
C GLU A 421 21.54 -7.95 23.36
N GLY A 422 20.67 -8.78 22.77
CA GLY A 422 20.59 -10.21 23.05
C GLY A 422 19.66 -10.59 24.21
N GLU A 423 18.72 -9.73 24.59
CA GLU A 423 17.75 -9.98 25.66
C GLU A 423 16.41 -10.44 25.08
N ARG A 424 15.82 -11.50 25.63
CA ARG A 424 14.50 -12.00 25.22
C ARG A 424 13.41 -11.11 25.81
N PHE A 425 12.34 -10.85 25.06
CA PHE A 425 11.36 -9.82 25.44
C PHE A 425 9.88 -10.16 25.18
N MET A 426 9.58 -11.34 24.62
CA MET A 426 8.20 -11.74 24.34
C MET A 426 8.02 -13.26 24.35
N ASP A 427 6.75 -13.69 24.35
CA ASP A 427 6.36 -15.03 23.93
C ASP A 427 6.29 -15.07 22.40
N GLU A 428 7.18 -15.83 21.76
CA GLU A 428 7.25 -15.87 20.29
C GLU A 428 6.13 -16.71 19.66
N SER A 429 5.27 -17.37 20.44
CA SER A 429 4.13 -18.14 19.92
C SER A 429 2.84 -17.33 19.82
N VAL A 430 2.78 -16.13 20.41
CA VAL A 430 1.60 -15.25 20.26
C VAL A 430 1.41 -14.84 18.80
N PHE A 431 0.20 -14.44 18.43
CA PHE A 431 -0.10 -14.00 17.08
C PHE A 431 0.81 -12.86 16.63
N HIS A 432 1.29 -12.85 15.39
CA HIS A 432 2.28 -11.86 14.94
C HIS A 432 1.83 -10.40 15.10
N PHE A 433 0.53 -10.09 14.99
CA PHE A 433 0.02 -8.74 15.26
C PHE A 433 0.30 -8.32 16.70
N LYS A 434 0.13 -9.24 17.66
CA LYS A 434 0.52 -9.04 19.07
C LYS A 434 2.04 -8.92 19.25
N ARG A 435 2.84 -9.64 18.47
CA ARG A 435 4.31 -9.47 18.49
C ARG A 435 4.73 -8.05 18.07
N THR A 436 4.13 -7.52 17.00
CA THR A 436 4.39 -6.15 16.54
C THR A 436 3.91 -5.11 17.56
N ARG A 437 2.76 -5.35 18.20
CA ARG A 437 2.25 -4.55 19.33
C ARG A 437 3.25 -4.49 20.48
N ILE A 438 3.80 -5.63 20.89
CA ILE A 438 4.80 -5.70 21.98
C ILE A 438 6.06 -4.90 21.60
N MET A 439 6.55 -5.02 20.37
CA MET A 439 7.70 -4.21 19.92
C MET A 439 7.43 -2.71 20.02
N MET A 440 6.24 -2.26 19.62
CA MET A 440 5.85 -0.86 19.73
C MET A 440 5.76 -0.39 21.19
N ASP A 441 5.13 -1.17 22.07
CA ASP A 441 4.99 -0.81 23.50
C ASP A 441 6.33 -0.74 24.23
N GLU A 442 7.27 -1.62 23.88
CA GLU A 442 8.62 -1.67 24.45
C GLU A 442 9.59 -0.67 23.79
N GLY A 443 9.18 0.00 22.71
CA GLY A 443 10.04 0.92 21.96
C GLY A 443 11.19 0.20 21.23
N ILE A 444 10.95 -1.02 20.75
CA ILE A 444 11.92 -1.86 20.05
C ILE A 444 11.69 -1.73 18.54
N ASP A 445 12.64 -1.11 17.84
CA ASP A 445 12.55 -0.88 16.39
C ASP A 445 12.94 -2.09 15.53
N ASN A 446 13.78 -2.97 16.07
CA ASN A 446 14.29 -4.15 15.37
C ASN A 446 14.70 -5.22 16.39
N CYS A 447 14.70 -6.47 15.95
CA CYS A 447 15.06 -7.61 16.79
C CYS A 447 15.82 -8.67 15.98
N TRP A 448 16.39 -9.63 16.67
CA TRP A 448 16.98 -10.83 16.06
C TRP A 448 16.08 -12.03 16.33
N TYR A 449 15.78 -12.79 15.28
CA TYR A 449 15.19 -14.12 15.40
C TYR A 449 16.30 -15.17 15.42
N ILE A 450 16.46 -15.84 16.56
CA ILE A 450 17.52 -16.82 16.81
C ILE A 450 16.96 -18.22 16.79
N PHE A 451 17.60 -19.10 16.01
CA PHE A 451 17.24 -20.51 15.88
C PHE A 451 18.47 -21.34 15.53
N ASP A 452 18.33 -22.67 15.54
CA ASP A 452 19.39 -23.60 15.16
C ASP A 452 19.07 -24.35 13.85
N GLU A 453 19.95 -25.28 13.47
CA GLU A 453 19.84 -26.06 12.23
C GLU A 453 18.47 -26.75 12.05
N SER A 454 17.73 -27.04 13.13
CA SER A 454 16.42 -27.70 13.04
C SER A 454 15.34 -26.86 12.34
N VAL A 455 15.50 -25.53 12.31
CA VAL A 455 14.56 -24.60 11.67
C VAL A 455 15.02 -24.22 10.24
N PHE A 456 16.19 -24.72 9.81
CA PHE A 456 16.74 -24.40 8.49
C PHE A 456 15.84 -24.90 7.35
N ASN A 457 15.54 -24.00 6.41
CA ASN A 457 14.75 -24.27 5.22
C ASN A 457 15.17 -23.34 4.07
N ASP A 458 14.55 -23.47 2.90
CA ASP A 458 14.86 -22.65 1.72
C ASP A 458 14.73 -21.13 1.98
N ARG A 459 13.86 -20.72 2.90
CA ARG A 459 13.70 -19.30 3.28
C ARG A 459 14.92 -18.79 4.02
N VAL A 460 15.44 -19.58 4.96
CA VAL A 460 16.66 -19.29 5.69
C VAL A 460 17.86 -19.26 4.73
N ALA A 461 17.95 -20.21 3.80
CA ALA A 461 18.99 -20.24 2.78
C ALA A 461 19.02 -18.97 1.93
N LYS A 462 17.85 -18.52 1.45
CA LYS A 462 17.72 -17.26 0.70
C LYS A 462 18.09 -16.04 1.56
N SER A 463 17.64 -16.00 2.81
CA SER A 463 17.96 -14.91 3.75
C SER A 463 19.47 -14.81 4.05
N LEU A 464 20.20 -15.93 4.04
CA LEU A 464 21.66 -15.94 4.14
C LEU A 464 22.33 -15.38 2.87
N GLU A 465 21.85 -15.75 1.68
CA GLU A 465 22.34 -15.20 0.41
C GLU A 465 22.17 -13.68 0.34
N GLU A 466 21.03 -13.19 0.83
CA GLU A 466 20.70 -11.76 0.94
C GLU A 466 21.38 -11.05 2.12
N LYS A 467 22.16 -11.79 2.93
CA LYS A 467 22.88 -11.29 4.13
C LYS A 467 21.97 -10.68 5.20
N MET A 468 20.71 -11.11 5.23
CA MET A 468 19.74 -10.74 6.26
C MET A 468 19.76 -11.70 7.45
N THR A 469 20.30 -12.89 7.26
CA THR A 469 20.62 -13.86 8.31
C THR A 469 22.13 -14.04 8.42
N VAL A 470 22.62 -14.22 9.65
CA VAL A 470 23.98 -14.65 9.92
C VAL A 470 23.97 -16.07 10.48
N GLU A 471 24.96 -16.88 10.11
CA GLU A 471 25.19 -18.21 10.69
C GLU A 471 26.46 -18.23 11.53
N ALA A 472 26.55 -19.07 12.56
CA ALA A 472 27.73 -19.20 13.42
C ALA A 472 27.87 -20.63 13.99
N GLY A 473 29.11 -21.02 14.31
CA GLY A 473 29.40 -22.32 14.94
C GLY A 473 29.27 -22.31 16.46
N SER A 474 29.18 -21.14 17.09
CA SER A 474 28.91 -20.99 18.53
C SER A 474 28.07 -19.74 18.82
N ILE A 475 27.48 -19.68 20.01
CA ILE A 475 26.69 -18.52 20.47
C ILE A 475 27.58 -17.27 20.58
N GLU A 476 28.83 -17.42 20.98
CA GLU A 476 29.78 -16.30 21.07
C GLU A 476 30.09 -15.70 19.68
N GLU A 477 30.32 -16.55 18.67
CA GLU A 477 30.48 -16.09 17.28
C GLU A 477 29.18 -15.47 16.74
N LEU A 478 28.02 -16.00 17.11
CA LEU A 478 26.72 -15.44 16.73
C LEU A 478 26.54 -14.02 17.29
N ALA A 479 26.85 -13.83 18.58
CA ALA A 479 26.79 -12.53 19.24
C ALA A 479 27.72 -11.51 18.58
N GLU A 480 28.95 -11.91 18.21
CA GLU A 480 29.87 -11.04 17.48
C GLU A 480 29.27 -10.57 16.14
N LYS A 481 28.63 -11.47 15.38
CA LYS A 481 27.96 -11.13 14.10
C LYS A 481 26.73 -10.26 14.28
N MET A 482 25.99 -10.43 15.37
CA MET A 482 24.85 -9.59 15.75
C MET A 482 25.28 -8.22 16.30
N SER A 483 26.57 -8.04 16.64
CA SER A 483 27.06 -6.93 17.46
C SER A 483 26.40 -6.86 18.86
N ALA A 484 26.01 -8.01 19.40
CA ALA A 484 25.42 -8.17 20.73
C ALA A 484 26.49 -8.53 21.79
N ASP A 485 26.15 -8.44 23.07
CA ASP A 485 27.04 -8.90 24.16
C ASP A 485 27.05 -10.44 24.20
N PRO A 486 28.21 -11.09 24.00
CA PRO A 486 28.29 -12.56 23.94
C PRO A 486 27.94 -13.23 25.27
N THR A 487 28.17 -12.57 26.40
CA THR A 487 27.83 -13.10 27.72
C THR A 487 26.33 -13.03 27.95
N LYS A 488 25.70 -11.90 27.59
CA LYS A 488 24.25 -11.75 27.71
C LYS A 488 23.50 -12.70 26.81
N LEU A 489 23.86 -12.77 25.53
CA LEU A 489 23.16 -13.63 24.58
C LEU A 489 23.24 -15.11 24.99
N LYS A 490 24.43 -15.54 25.41
CA LYS A 490 24.62 -16.89 25.94
C LYS A 490 23.73 -17.18 27.14
N ALA A 491 23.69 -16.28 28.12
CA ALA A 491 22.81 -16.44 29.28
C ALA A 491 21.33 -16.50 28.89
N THR A 492 20.89 -15.71 27.91
CA THR A 492 19.52 -15.73 27.38
C THR A 492 19.18 -17.11 26.77
N ILE A 493 20.04 -17.64 25.89
CA ILE A 493 19.82 -18.92 25.21
C ILE A 493 19.90 -20.08 26.20
N GLU A 494 20.89 -20.11 27.09
CA GLU A 494 21.02 -21.16 28.12
C GLU A 494 19.79 -21.20 29.04
N LYS A 495 19.32 -20.03 29.48
CA LYS A 495 18.10 -19.93 30.29
C LYS A 495 16.88 -20.46 29.53
N TYR A 496 16.70 -20.06 28.27
CA TYR A 496 15.59 -20.57 27.46
C TYR A 496 15.65 -22.09 27.29
N ASN A 497 16.83 -22.64 27.00
CA ASN A 497 17.01 -24.09 26.82
C ASN A 497 16.65 -24.86 28.10
N GLU A 498 16.98 -24.32 29.29
CA GLU A 498 16.54 -24.90 30.56
C GLU A 498 15.01 -24.90 30.72
N LEU A 499 14.35 -23.81 30.34
CA LEU A 499 12.89 -23.68 30.38
C LEU A 499 12.23 -24.66 29.38
N ALA A 500 12.76 -24.75 28.15
CA ALA A 500 12.26 -25.66 27.12
C ALA A 500 12.41 -27.13 27.53
N LYS A 501 13.53 -27.51 28.15
CA LYS A 501 13.73 -28.87 28.70
C LYS A 501 12.77 -29.20 29.85
N LYS A 502 12.34 -28.20 30.63
CA LYS A 502 11.31 -28.36 31.67
C LYS A 502 9.89 -28.37 31.10
N GLY A 503 9.70 -27.82 29.90
CA GLY A 503 8.39 -27.69 29.26
C GLY A 503 7.54 -26.57 29.86
N GLU A 504 8.15 -25.58 30.50
CA GLU A 504 7.47 -24.45 31.15
C GLU A 504 8.30 -23.17 30.97
N ASP A 505 7.75 -22.20 30.23
CA ASP A 505 8.34 -20.87 30.10
C ASP A 505 7.84 -19.94 31.22
N THR A 506 8.61 -19.83 32.29
CA THR A 506 8.28 -18.92 33.41
C THR A 506 8.59 -17.46 33.13
N ASP A 507 9.21 -17.12 31.99
CA ASP A 507 9.55 -15.74 31.64
C ASP A 507 8.40 -15.05 30.88
N PHE A 508 7.89 -15.70 29.84
CA PHE A 508 6.86 -15.10 28.97
C PHE A 508 5.62 -15.98 28.74
N ASN A 509 5.57 -17.17 29.34
CA ASN A 509 4.45 -18.14 29.20
C ASN A 509 4.27 -18.73 27.79
N LYS A 510 5.35 -18.82 27.00
CA LYS A 510 5.34 -19.55 25.72
C LYS A 510 4.81 -20.98 25.91
N SER A 511 3.86 -21.38 25.06
CA SER A 511 3.32 -22.74 25.11
C SER A 511 4.40 -23.77 24.83
N LYS A 512 4.41 -24.84 25.63
CA LYS A 512 5.36 -25.97 25.50
C LYS A 512 5.39 -26.58 24.09
N ASP A 513 4.30 -26.48 23.33
CA ASP A 513 4.19 -27.04 21.98
C ASP A 513 5.08 -26.27 20.98
N PHE A 514 5.53 -25.07 21.33
CA PHE A 514 6.45 -24.22 20.58
C PHE A 514 7.82 -24.07 21.25
N MET A 515 8.10 -24.84 22.31
CA MET A 515 9.38 -24.77 23.03
C MET A 515 10.33 -25.86 22.54
N GLU A 516 11.40 -25.46 21.87
CA GLU A 516 12.47 -26.36 21.44
C GLU A 516 13.83 -25.78 21.86
N PRO A 517 14.69 -26.56 22.57
CA PRO A 517 16.03 -26.08 22.91
C PRO A 517 16.85 -25.76 21.67
N ILE A 518 17.54 -24.61 21.67
CA ILE A 518 18.44 -24.16 20.61
C ILE A 518 19.85 -24.71 20.91
N GLU A 519 20.12 -25.93 20.47
CA GLU A 519 21.35 -26.68 20.80
C GLU A 519 21.89 -27.55 19.65
N SER A 520 21.23 -27.54 18.48
CA SER A 520 21.53 -28.45 17.38
C SER A 520 22.37 -27.80 16.28
N GLY A 521 23.63 -28.20 16.17
CA GLY A 521 24.46 -27.88 15.00
C GLY A 521 24.89 -26.41 14.93
N LYS A 522 24.57 -25.74 13.82
CA LYS A 522 24.85 -24.31 13.64
C LYS A 522 23.76 -23.45 14.26
N TYR A 523 24.14 -22.23 14.62
CA TYR A 523 23.22 -21.20 15.08
C TYR A 523 22.99 -20.16 13.99
N TYR A 524 21.77 -19.63 13.94
CA TYR A 524 21.36 -18.61 13.00
C TYR A 524 20.72 -17.44 13.74
N ALA A 525 20.95 -16.23 13.24
CA ALA A 525 20.25 -15.02 13.70
C ALA A 525 19.81 -14.22 12.48
N ALA A 526 18.49 -14.06 12.32
CA ALA A 526 17.89 -13.28 11.24
C ALA A 526 17.48 -11.89 11.75
N HIS A 527 17.88 -10.83 11.05
CA HIS A 527 17.58 -9.45 11.45
C HIS A 527 16.18 -9.07 11.02
N PHE A 528 15.29 -8.80 11.98
CA PHE A 528 13.88 -8.55 11.74
C PHE A 528 13.48 -7.13 12.11
N VAL A 529 12.62 -6.57 11.28
CA VAL A 529 11.90 -5.32 11.51
C VAL A 529 10.41 -5.53 11.34
N MET A 530 9.63 -4.57 11.83
CA MET A 530 8.19 -4.58 11.60
C MET A 530 7.89 -4.38 10.11
N SER A 531 6.86 -5.07 9.63
CA SER A 531 6.26 -4.82 8.33
C SER A 531 4.84 -4.28 8.51
N ASN A 532 4.50 -3.26 7.74
CA ASN A 532 3.23 -2.54 7.79
C ASN A 532 2.54 -2.60 6.42
N SER A 533 1.21 -2.67 6.37
CA SER A 533 0.44 -2.62 5.10
C SER A 533 -0.66 -1.56 5.09
N GLY A 534 -0.61 -0.65 6.06
CA GLY A 534 -1.59 0.40 6.21
C GLY A 534 -1.52 1.02 7.61
N THR A 535 -2.18 2.15 7.79
CA THR A 535 -2.20 2.93 9.02
C THR A 535 -3.54 2.80 9.70
N HIS A 536 -3.54 2.82 11.03
CA HIS A 536 -4.77 3.06 11.77
C HIS A 536 -5.04 4.56 11.78
N GLY A 537 -6.32 4.92 11.83
CA GLY A 537 -6.73 6.31 11.94
C GLY A 537 -7.32 6.89 10.66
N GLY A 538 -7.43 8.21 10.62
CA GLY A 538 -7.92 8.96 9.48
C GLY A 538 -9.08 9.89 9.83
N LEU A 539 -9.87 10.23 8.82
CA LEU A 539 -11.04 11.09 8.91
C LEU A 539 -12.09 10.46 9.85
N LYS A 540 -12.60 11.27 10.77
CA LYS A 540 -13.71 10.87 11.62
C LYS A 540 -15.00 10.85 10.81
N ILE A 541 -15.77 9.78 10.96
CA ILE A 541 -17.06 9.62 10.30
C ILE A 541 -18.19 9.30 11.28
N ASP A 542 -19.44 9.50 10.88
CA ASP A 542 -20.59 8.88 11.56
C ASP A 542 -20.89 7.48 10.98
N ILE A 543 -21.93 6.83 11.51
CA ILE A 543 -22.30 5.45 11.11
C ILE A 543 -22.78 5.36 9.65
N ASP A 544 -23.18 6.50 9.06
CA ASP A 544 -23.59 6.63 7.67
C ASP A 544 -22.44 7.09 6.76
N SER A 545 -21.21 7.13 7.30
CA SER A 545 -19.98 7.50 6.61
C SER A 545 -19.84 8.98 6.24
N HIS A 546 -20.64 9.87 6.80
CA HIS A 546 -20.44 11.32 6.65
C HIS A 546 -19.16 11.75 7.37
N VAL A 547 -18.35 12.59 6.75
CA VAL A 547 -17.17 13.16 7.42
C VAL A 547 -17.59 14.20 8.44
N ILE A 548 -17.02 14.10 9.64
CA ILE A 548 -17.29 14.98 10.78
C ILE A 548 -16.21 16.05 10.88
N ASN A 549 -16.60 17.30 11.08
CA ASN A 549 -15.67 18.42 11.30
C ASN A 549 -15.23 18.53 12.76
N LYS A 550 -14.26 19.41 13.04
CA LYS A 550 -13.72 19.61 14.40
C LYS A 550 -14.73 20.15 15.42
N SER A 551 -15.86 20.71 14.95
CA SER A 551 -16.97 21.14 15.81
C SER A 551 -17.94 20.00 16.16
N GLY A 552 -17.79 18.84 15.52
CA GLY A 552 -18.66 17.67 15.70
C GLY A 552 -19.85 17.62 14.75
N ASP A 553 -19.92 18.50 13.76
CA ASP A 553 -20.99 18.54 12.76
C ASP A 553 -20.58 17.79 11.48
N ILE A 554 -21.57 17.31 10.73
CA ILE A 554 -21.38 16.74 9.39
C ILE A 554 -20.88 17.82 8.43
N ILE A 555 -19.90 17.48 7.58
CA ILE A 555 -19.52 18.26 6.40
C ILE A 555 -20.44 17.83 5.25
N PRO A 556 -21.41 18.66 4.82
CA PRO A 556 -22.40 18.25 3.83
C PRO A 556 -21.75 17.89 2.49
N GLY A 557 -22.21 16.80 1.87
CA GLY A 557 -21.68 16.31 0.61
C GLY A 557 -20.32 15.60 0.70
N LEU A 558 -19.74 15.41 1.89
CA LEU A 558 -18.47 14.71 2.06
C LEU A 558 -18.63 13.43 2.88
N TYR A 559 -18.17 12.33 2.30
CA TYR A 559 -18.17 11.00 2.88
C TYR A 559 -16.76 10.41 2.86
N ALA A 560 -16.48 9.44 3.73
CA ALA A 560 -15.22 8.71 3.71
C ALA A 560 -15.42 7.23 4.05
N ALA A 561 -14.65 6.36 3.40
CA ALA A 561 -14.74 4.91 3.60
C ALA A 561 -13.40 4.22 3.42
N GLY A 562 -13.18 3.16 4.20
CA GLY A 562 -11.96 2.37 4.16
C GLY A 562 -10.88 2.85 5.11
N GLU A 563 -9.62 2.59 4.79
CA GLU A 563 -8.48 2.91 5.66
C GLU A 563 -8.38 4.41 6.01
N VAL A 564 -8.81 5.29 5.09
CA VAL A 564 -8.87 6.75 5.28
C VAL A 564 -9.81 7.17 6.42
N ALA A 565 -10.67 6.27 6.91
CA ALA A 565 -11.64 6.48 7.98
C ALA A 565 -11.67 5.30 8.98
N SER A 566 -10.50 4.76 9.32
CA SER A 566 -10.38 3.53 10.12
C SER A 566 -10.20 3.76 11.64
N GLY A 567 -10.02 5.01 12.08
CA GLY A 567 -9.64 5.31 13.46
C GLY A 567 -10.65 4.91 14.53
N GLN A 568 -11.92 4.74 14.17
CA GLN A 568 -12.98 4.35 15.10
C GLN A 568 -13.04 2.84 15.35
N ILE A 569 -12.37 2.03 14.53
CA ILE A 569 -12.45 0.55 14.58
C ILE A 569 -11.13 -0.14 14.85
N LEU A 570 -10.03 0.58 14.82
CA LEU A 570 -8.68 0.06 15.09
C LEU A 570 -8.05 0.88 16.21
N HIS A 571 -7.39 0.20 17.13
CA HIS A 571 -6.62 0.85 18.19
C HIS A 571 -5.12 0.64 17.95
N LYS A 572 -4.48 -0.24 18.72
CA LYS A 572 -3.03 -0.45 18.63
C LYS A 572 -2.65 -1.82 18.07
N GLU A 573 -3.44 -2.84 18.33
CA GLU A 573 -3.29 -4.17 17.73
C GLU A 573 -4.25 -4.29 16.54
N TYR A 574 -3.74 -4.79 15.41
CA TYR A 574 -4.60 -5.13 14.28
C TYR A 574 -5.27 -6.48 14.57
N PRO A 575 -6.62 -6.59 14.52
CA PRO A 575 -7.31 -7.80 14.98
C PRO A 575 -6.87 -9.07 14.26
N GLY A 576 -6.66 -9.00 12.95
CA GLY A 576 -6.18 -10.13 12.19
C GLY A 576 -6.44 -9.97 10.71
N SER A 577 -5.74 -10.78 9.91
CA SER A 577 -5.90 -10.83 8.45
C SER A 577 -7.38 -10.89 8.07
N GLY A 578 -7.79 -9.92 7.27
CA GLY A 578 -9.15 -9.81 6.73
C GLY A 578 -10.13 -8.91 7.48
N THR A 579 -9.78 -8.42 8.67
CA THR A 579 -10.60 -7.42 9.38
C THR A 579 -10.68 -6.09 8.61
N ALA A 580 -9.58 -5.66 8.00
CA ALA A 580 -9.58 -4.46 7.15
C ALA A 580 -10.50 -4.62 5.94
N LEU A 581 -10.43 -5.76 5.23
CA LEU A 581 -11.23 -5.96 4.02
C LEU A 581 -12.73 -5.98 4.34
N ILE A 582 -13.16 -6.68 5.39
CA ILE A 582 -14.59 -6.68 5.75
C ILE A 582 -15.06 -5.29 6.20
N ALA A 583 -14.26 -4.58 7.00
CA ALA A 583 -14.62 -3.25 7.48
C ALA A 583 -14.70 -2.23 6.35
N PHE A 584 -13.70 -2.23 5.46
CA PHE A 584 -13.61 -1.26 4.37
C PHE A 584 -14.64 -1.53 3.28
N LEU A 585 -15.00 -2.79 3.05
CA LEU A 585 -16.17 -3.17 2.24
C LEU A 585 -17.47 -2.67 2.87
N THR A 586 -17.66 -2.87 4.18
CA THR A 586 -18.85 -2.40 4.90
C THR A 586 -19.01 -0.89 4.76
N PHE A 587 -17.94 -0.12 5.03
CA PHE A 587 -17.98 1.34 4.94
C PHE A 587 -18.13 1.81 3.49
N GLY A 588 -17.49 1.14 2.53
CA GLY A 588 -17.66 1.45 1.11
C GLY A 588 -19.12 1.34 0.68
N ARG A 589 -19.77 0.23 1.00
CA ARG A 589 -21.20 0.05 0.71
C ARG A 589 -22.07 1.07 1.45
N GLN A 590 -21.82 1.32 2.74
CA GLN A 590 -22.57 2.32 3.51
C GLN A 590 -22.44 3.72 2.89
N ALA A 591 -21.22 4.17 2.57
CA ALA A 591 -20.96 5.45 1.96
C ALA A 591 -21.59 5.56 0.57
N GLY A 592 -21.49 4.51 -0.26
CA GLY A 592 -22.12 4.48 -1.59
C GLY A 592 -23.64 4.62 -1.51
N ALA A 593 -24.26 3.93 -0.55
CA ALA A 593 -25.69 4.00 -0.31
C ALA A 593 -26.14 5.39 0.19
N ALA A 594 -25.43 5.96 1.17
CA ALA A 594 -25.75 7.27 1.71
C ALA A 594 -25.56 8.38 0.66
N ALA A 595 -24.40 8.40 -0.02
CA ALA A 595 -24.06 9.40 -1.03
C ALA A 595 -25.02 9.39 -2.23
N ALA A 596 -25.54 8.24 -2.65
CA ALA A 596 -26.53 8.15 -3.73
C ALA A 596 -27.86 8.86 -3.38
N ASN A 597 -28.17 9.01 -2.09
CA ASN A 597 -29.38 9.67 -1.59
C ASN A 597 -29.13 11.11 -1.11
N GLU A 598 -27.91 11.62 -1.28
CA GLU A 598 -27.55 13.01 -0.98
C GLU A 598 -28.37 13.97 -1.85
N LYS A 599 -28.91 15.02 -1.22
CA LYS A 599 -29.83 15.97 -1.86
C LYS A 599 -29.14 17.24 -2.31
#